data_AF-A0A7V9V8K4-F1
#
_entry.id   AF-A0A7V9V8K4-F1
#
_cell.length_a   1.000
_cell.length_b   1.000
_cell.length_c   1.000
_cell.angle_alpha   90.00
_cell.angle_beta   90.00
_cell.angle_gamma   90.00
#
_symmetry.space_group_name_H-M   'P 1'
#
loop_
_entity.id
_entity.type
_entity.pdbx_description
1 polymer ?
#
loop_
_entity_poly.entity_id
_entity_poly.type
_entity_poly.pdbx_seq_one_letter_code
_entity_poly.pdbx_strand_id
1 'polypeptide(L)' 'MAKHLVDIDEQALSAARAELGTETIRDTVNQALANAAGRRAAEVKRSLDVLGRLEVQDRAQAWR' A
#
# COMPACT_ATOMS: atom_id res chain seq x y z
N MET A 1 3.45 -1.73 -20.33
CA MET A 1 2.80 -0.71 -19.47
C MET A 1 1.50 -0.32 -20.13
N ALA A 2 0.36 -0.50 -19.46
CA ALA A 2 -0.92 0.03 -19.93
C ALA A 2 -0.97 1.54 -19.66
N LYS A 3 -1.64 2.30 -20.53
CA LYS A 3 -1.84 3.73 -20.34
C LYS A 3 -3.26 3.96 -19.84
N HIS A 4 -3.37 4.71 -18.75
CA HIS A 4 -4.65 5.15 -18.21
C HIS A 4 -4.64 6.67 -18.17
N LEU A 5 -5.76 7.28 -18.56
CA LEU A 5 -6.04 8.69 -18.36
C LEU A 5 -6.72 8.82 -16.99
N VAL A 6 -6.14 9.63 -16.12
CA VAL A 6 -6.61 9.84 -14.75
C VAL A 6 -6.42 11.32 -14.45
N ASP A 7 -7.44 11.94 -13.87
CA ASP A 7 -7.31 13.29 -13.37
C ASP A 7 -6.48 13.27 -12.09
N ILE A 8 -5.52 14.19 -11.97
CA ILE A 8 -4.61 14.29 -10.85
C ILE A 8 -4.66 15.73 -10.34
N ASP A 9 -4.75 15.88 -9.02
CA ASP A 9 -4.61 17.18 -8.37
C ASP A 9 -3.17 17.70 -8.54
N GLU A 10 -3.02 18.87 -9.17
CA GLU A 10 -1.72 19.43 -9.54
C GLU A 10 -0.90 19.83 -8.30
N GLN A 11 -1.56 20.26 -7.22
CA GLN A 11 -0.88 20.60 -5.98
C GLN A 11 -0.31 19.36 -5.30
N ALA A 12 -1.10 18.29 -5.23
CA ALA A 12 -0.67 17.00 -4.72
C ALA A 12 0.46 16.40 -5.57
N LEU A 13 0.40 16.52 -6.89
CA LEU A 13 1.47 16.08 -7.79
C LEU A 13 2.76 16.85 -7.57
N SER A 14 2.68 18.18 -7.42
CA SER A 14 3.82 19.03 -7.12
C SER A 14 4.46 18.68 -5.76
N ALA A 15 3.63 18.51 -4.72
CA ALA A 15 4.08 18.10 -3.40
C ALA A 15 4.77 16.72 -3.44
N ALA A 16 4.17 15.75 -4.13
CA ALA A 16 4.75 14.42 -4.30
C ALA A 16 6.08 14.47 -5.08
N ARG A 17 6.21 15.33 -6.10
CA ARG A 17 7.47 15.54 -6.82
C ARG A 17 8.56 16.10 -5.93
N ALA A 18 8.23 17.10 -5.11
CA ALA A 18 9.16 17.69 -4.16
C ALA A 18 9.61 16.69 -3.09
N GLU A 19 8.67 15.89 -2.57
CA GLU A 19 8.95 14.86 -1.55
C GLU A 19 9.78 13.70 -2.11
N LEU A 20 9.45 13.21 -3.32
CA LEU A 20 10.09 12.04 -3.92
C LEU A 20 11.36 12.39 -4.71
N GLY A 21 11.61 13.67 -4.98
CA GLY A 21 12.76 14.13 -5.77
C GLY A 21 12.74 13.65 -7.22
N THR A 22 11.55 13.53 -7.82
CA THR A 22 11.38 12.95 -9.16
C THR A 22 11.25 14.01 -10.24
N GLU A 23 11.88 13.75 -11.39
CA GLU A 23 11.92 14.70 -12.50
C GLU A 23 10.66 14.64 -13.38
N THR A 24 10.08 13.45 -13.59
CA THR A 24 8.92 13.26 -14.46
C THR A 24 7.67 12.82 -13.71
N ILE A 25 6.49 13.25 -14.19
CA ILE A 25 5.18 12.85 -13.64
C ILE A 25 5.05 11.32 -13.58
N ARG A 26 5.53 10.61 -14.61
CA ARG A 26 5.52 9.15 -14.65
C ARG A 26 6.29 8.57 -13.48
N ASP A 27 7.48 9.07 -13.22
CA ASP A 27 8.35 8.55 -12.15
C ASP A 27 7.73 8.84 -10.79
N THR A 28 7.17 10.04 -10.60
CA THR A 28 6.43 10.40 -9.39
C THR A 28 5.27 9.44 -9.14
N VAL A 29 4.42 9.21 -10.15
CA VAL A 29 3.22 8.36 -10.02
C VAL A 29 3.63 6.91 -9.78
N ASN A 30 4.60 6.38 -10.53
CA ASN A 30 5.08 5.01 -10.35
C ASN A 30 5.66 4.79 -8.95
N GLN A 31 6.48 5.73 -8.47
CA GLN A 31 7.10 5.63 -7.15
C GLN A 31 6.08 5.82 -6.02
N ALA A 32 5.11 6.73 -6.17
CA ALA A 32 4.01 6.90 -5.22
C ALA A 32 3.15 5.62 -5.14
N LEU A 33 2.83 5.01 -6.27
CA LEU A 33 2.11 3.73 -6.33
C LEU A 33 2.91 2.59 -5.71
N ALA A 34 4.22 2.51 -5.98
CA ALA A 34 5.10 1.53 -5.36
C ALA A 34 5.15 1.70 -3.83
N ASN A 35 5.26 2.94 -3.34
CA ASN A 35 5.23 3.25 -1.91
C ASN A 35 3.87 2.91 -1.27
N ALA A 36 2.76 3.15 -1.97
CA ALA A 36 1.42 2.80 -1.48
C ALA A 36 1.22 1.27 -1.44
N ALA A 37 1.63 0.57 -2.49
CA ALA A 37 1.57 -0.89 -2.57
C ALA A 37 2.45 -1.55 -1.50
N GLY A 38 3.67 -1.05 -1.29
CA GLY A 38 4.59 -1.52 -0.26
C GLY A 38 4.08 -1.29 1.16
N ARG A 39 3.49 -0.12 1.43
CA ARG A 39 2.83 0.18 2.72
C ARG A 39 1.70 -0.81 3.00
N ARG A 40 0.86 -1.09 2.01
CA ARG A 40 -0.25 -2.05 2.15
C ARG A 40 0.27 -3.46 2.41
N ALA A 41 1.28 -3.92 1.68
CA ALA A 41 1.86 -5.24 1.90
C ALA A 41 2.45 -5.38 3.31
N ALA A 42 3.16 -4.37 3.80
CA ALA A 42 3.70 -4.35 5.16
C ALA A 42 2.61 -4.35 6.24
N GLU A 43 1.52 -3.62 6.01
CA GLU A 43 0.37 -3.59 6.93
C GLU A 43 -0.35 -4.93 6.98
N VAL A 44 -0.63 -5.54 5.82
CA VAL A 44 -1.24 -6.88 5.74
C VAL A 44 -0.35 -7.90 6.44
N LYS A 45 0.96 -7.88 6.21
CA LYS A 45 1.90 -8.76 6.89
C LYS A 45 1.81 -8.60 8.42
N ARG A 46 1.83 -7.36 8.93
CA ARG A 46 1.69 -7.12 10.38
C ARG A 46 0.38 -7.66 10.93
N SER A 47 -0.73 -7.45 10.24
CA SER A 47 -2.04 -7.97 10.67
C SER A 47 -2.07 -9.50 10.69
N LEU A 48 -1.49 -10.15 9.68
CA LEU A 48 -1.36 -11.61 9.63
C LEU A 48 -0.43 -12.15 10.73
N ASP A 49 0.69 -11.47 10.98
CA ASP A 49 1.61 -11.82 12.06
C ASP A 49 0.92 -11.72 13.44
N VAL A 50 0.03 -10.74 13.64
CA VAL A 50 -0.80 -10.63 14.86
C VAL A 50 -1.77 -11.81 14.97
N LEU A 51 -2.49 -12.12 13.89
CA LEU A 51 -3.44 -13.25 13.87
C LEU A 51 -2.74 -14.59 14.12
N GLY A 52 -1.55 -14.80 13.56
CA GLY A 52 -0.78 -16.03 13.75
C GLY A 52 -0.23 -16.21 15.18
N ARG A 53 -0.19 -15.15 15.98
CA ARG A 53 0.20 -15.21 17.40
C ARG A 53 -0.97 -15.45 18.34
N LEU A 54 -2.20 -15.32 17.86
CA LEU A 54 -3.37 -15.65 18.67
C LEU A 54 -3.46 -17.16 18.78
N GLU A 55 -3.46 -17.67 20.02
CA GLU A 55 -3.87 -19.05 20.27
C GLU A 55 -5.38 -19.15 20.03
N VAL A 56 -5.74 -19.52 18.80
CA VAL A 56 -7.13 -19.79 18.47
C VAL A 56 -7.46 -21.17 19.03
N GLN A 57 -8.47 -21.24 19.91
CA GLN A 57 -8.92 -22.53 20.44
C GLN A 57 -9.28 -23.48 19.29
N ASP A 58 -9.00 -24.77 19.49
CA ASP A 58 -9.32 -25.80 18.51
C ASP A 58 -10.78 -25.67 18.09
N ARG A 59 -11.01 -25.57 16.78
CA ARG A 59 -12.34 -25.40 16.19
C ARG A 59 -13.28 -26.53 16.64
N ALA A 60 -12.74 -27.71 16.96
CA ALA A 60 -13.50 -28.84 17.51
C ALA A 60 -14.03 -28.62 18.94
N GLN A 61 -13.42 -27.72 19.73
CA GLN A 61 -13.89 -27.36 21.07
C GLN A 61 -14.92 -26.22 21.04
N ALA A 62 -14.90 -25.36 20.02
CA ALA A 62 -15.77 -24.18 19.95
C ALA A 62 -17.24 -24.45 19.58
N TRP A 63 -17.55 -25.63 19.04
CA TRP A 63 -18.90 -26.00 18.55
C TRP A 63 -19.59 -27.12 19.38
N ARG A 64 -19.16 -27.35 20.62
CA ARG A 64 -19.91 -28.16 21.59
C ARG A 64 -20.82 -27.28 22.43
#